data_AF-A0A0C9U5L0-F1
#
_entry.id   AF-A0A0C9U5L0-F1
#
_cell.length_a   1.000
_cell.length_b   1.000
_cell.length_c   1.000
_cell.angle_alpha   90.00
_cell.angle_beta   90.00
_cell.angle_gamma   90.00
#
_symmetry.space_group_name_H-M   'P 1'
#
loop_
_entity.id
_entity.type
_entity.pdbx_description
1 polymer ?
#
loop_
_entity_poly.entity_id
_entity_poly.type
_entity_poly.pdbx_seq_one_letter_code
_entity_poly.pdbx_strand_id
1 'polypeptide(L)' 'MGYRSLSTKMKNRALKLLNDGWTEIEVAEVFGVSVRSLRRWEDNIAAKGEVNPPS' A
#
# COMPACT_ATOMS: atom_id res chain seq x y z
N MET A 1 17.11 7.84 7.92
CA MET A 1 16.28 7.67 6.71
C MET A 1 14.93 8.33 6.92
N GLY A 2 14.58 9.36 6.15
CA GLY A 2 13.24 9.93 6.20
C GLY A 2 12.27 9.03 5.45
N TYR A 3 11.27 8.48 6.14
CA TYR A 3 10.17 7.79 5.48
C TYR A 3 9.41 8.84 4.66
N ARG A 4 9.58 8.85 3.32
CA ARG A 4 8.67 9.61 2.46
C ARG A 4 7.27 9.09 2.71
N SER A 5 6.45 9.89 3.38
CA SER A 5 5.04 9.57 3.56
C SER A 5 4.39 9.58 2.17
N LEU A 6 4.20 8.41 1.60
CA LEU A 6 3.36 8.24 0.42
C LEU A 6 1.97 8.77 0.75
N SER A 7 1.44 9.62 -0.13
CA SER A 7 0.07 10.11 -0.01
C SER A 7 -0.91 8.93 0.00
N THR A 8 -1.99 9.06 0.77
CA THR A 8 -3.09 8.07 0.80
C THR A 8 -3.57 7.70 -0.61
N LYS A 9 -3.61 8.66 -1.54
CA LYS A 9 -3.96 8.41 -2.94
C LYS A 9 -3.02 7.42 -3.63
N MET A 10 -1.71 7.54 -3.39
CA MET A 10 -0.72 6.63 -3.98
C MET A 10 -0.84 5.23 -3.41
N LYS A 11 -1.04 5.11 -2.10
CA LYS A 11 -1.23 3.80 -1.46
C LYS A 11 -2.51 3.11 -1.94
N ASN A 12 -3.62 3.85 -2.06
CA ASN A 12 -4.85 3.32 -2.66
C ASN A 12 -4.66 2.88 -4.11
N ARG A 13 -3.83 3.60 -4.89
CA ARG A 13 -3.51 3.19 -6.26
C ARG A 13 -2.67 1.91 -6.31
N ALA A 14 -1.72 1.74 -5.40
CA ALA A 14 -0.93 0.51 -5.28
C ALA A 14 -1.84 -0.68 -4.99
N LEU A 15 -2.77 -0.55 -4.03
CA LEU A 15 -3.72 -1.61 -3.70
C LEU A 15 -4.71 -1.90 -4.84
N LYS A 16 -5.12 -0.89 -5.59
CA LYS A 16 -5.93 -1.10 -6.79
C LYS A 16 -5.22 -1.98 -7.82
N LEU A 17 -3.91 -1.79 -8.02
CA LEU A 17 -3.15 -2.60 -8.96
C LEU A 17 -3.05 -4.07 -8.52
N LEU A 18 -2.91 -4.32 -7.20
CA LEU A 18 -3.00 -5.69 -6.67
C LEU A 18 -4.36 -6.33 -6.99
N ASN A 19 -5.45 -5.59 -6.81
CA ASN A 19 -6.79 -6.06 -7.15
C ASN A 19 -7.02 -6.23 -8.66
N ASP A 20 -6.31 -5.45 -9.50
CA ASP A 20 -6.30 -5.59 -10.95
C ASP A 20 -5.45 -6.79 -11.42
N GLY A 21 -4.89 -7.58 -10.49
CA GLY A 21 -4.16 -8.82 -10.75
C GLY A 21 -2.64 -8.70 -10.81
N TRP A 22 -2.09 -7.53 -10.47
CA TRP A 22 -0.63 -7.34 -10.40
C TRP A 22 -0.06 -8.05 -9.17
N THR A 23 1.18 -8.50 -9.26
CA THR A 23 1.86 -9.12 -8.12
C THR A 23 2.32 -8.08 -7.10
N GLU A 24 2.43 -8.50 -5.84
CA GLU A 24 2.97 -7.65 -4.77
C GLU A 24 4.39 -7.14 -5.10
N ILE A 25 5.18 -7.93 -5.82
CA ILE A 25 6.55 -7.60 -6.20
C ILE A 25 6.56 -6.47 -7.23
N GLU A 26 5.80 -6.60 -8.32
CA GLU A 26 5.72 -5.57 -9.35
C GLU A 26 5.20 -4.24 -8.78
N VAL A 27 4.16 -4.30 -7.95
CA VAL A 27 3.62 -3.10 -7.29
C VAL A 27 4.63 -2.50 -6.32
N ALA A 28 5.36 -3.33 -5.56
CA ALA A 28 6.42 -2.86 -4.66
C ALA A 28 7.52 -2.10 -5.42
N GLU A 29 7.96 -2.64 -6.56
CA GLU A 29 8.97 -2.01 -7.43
C GLU A 29 8.45 -0.69 -8.04
N VAL A 30 7.24 -0.68 -8.60
CA VAL A 30 6.64 0.51 -9.22
C VAL A 30 6.50 1.67 -8.24
N PHE A 31 6.12 1.39 -7.00
CA PHE A 31 5.90 2.41 -5.98
C PHE A 31 7.12 2.67 -5.10
N GLY A 32 8.21 1.92 -5.28
CA GLY A 32 9.43 2.03 -4.48
C GLY A 32 9.20 1.71 -2.99
N VAL A 33 8.33 0.73 -2.71
CA VAL A 33 7.99 0.29 -1.35
C VAL A 33 8.34 -1.17 -1.13
N SER A 34 8.37 -1.61 0.12
CA SER A 34 8.50 -3.03 0.43
C SER A 34 7.14 -3.73 0.32
N VAL A 35 7.16 -5.02 -0.07
CA VAL A 35 5.99 -5.90 -0.03
C VAL A 35 5.33 -5.89 1.36
N ARG A 36 6.13 -5.85 2.43
CA ARG A 36 5.63 -5.71 3.81
C ARG A 36 4.75 -4.46 4.01
N SER A 37 5.07 -3.36 3.32
CA SER A 37 4.26 -2.14 3.37
C SER A 37 2.92 -2.32 2.68
N LEU A 38 2.89 -3.02 1.53
CA LEU A 38 1.66 -3.35 0.82
C LEU A 38 0.73 -4.20 1.69
N ARG A 39 1.24 -5.30 2.25
CA ARG A 39 0.48 -6.18 3.16
C ARG A 39 -0.10 -5.43 4.35
N ARG A 40 0.71 -4.57 4.97
CA ARG A 40 0.24 -3.73 6.07
C ARG A 40 -0.90 -2.81 5.65
N TRP A 41 -0.90 -2.29 4.43
CA TRP A 41 -1.99 -1.44 3.93
C TRP A 41 -3.26 -2.26 3.67
N GLU A 42 -3.13 -3.48 3.14
CA GLU A 42 -4.25 -4.41 2.98
C GLU A 42 -4.86 -4.78 4.35
N ASP A 43 -4.03 -5.14 5.32
CA ASP A 43 -4.46 -5.42 6.69
C ASP A 43 -5.19 -4.22 7.30
N ASN A 44 -4.69 -3.00 7.09
CA ASN A 44 -5.32 -1.78 7.59
C ASN A 44 -6.70 -1.55 6.95
N ILE A 45 -6.86 -1.78 5.63
CA ILE A 45 -8.18 -1.71 4.99
C ILE A 45 -9.10 -2.79 5.53
N ALA A 46 -8.62 -4.03 5.65
CA ALA A 46 -9.43 -5.14 6.13
C ALA A 46 -9.91 -4.92 7.58
N ALA A 47 -9.07 -4.34 8.43
CA ALA A 47 -9.39 -4.11 9.84
C ALA A 47 -10.16 -2.81 10.10
N LYS A 48 -9.86 -1.74 9.37
CA LYS A 48 -10.32 -0.36 9.70
C LYS A 48 -10.99 0.37 8.54
N GLY A 49 -11.01 -0.20 7.33
CA GLY A 49 -11.55 0.42 6.13
C GLY A 49 -10.64 1.47 5.48
N GLU A 50 -9.47 1.73 6.06
CA GLU A 50 -8.58 2.81 5.65
C GLU A 50 -7.12 2.34 5.63
N VAL A 51 -6.38 2.70 4.58
CA VAL A 51 -4.93 2.38 4.47
C VAL A 51 -4.09 3.03 5.56
N ASN A 52 -4.46 4.24 5.97
CA ASN A 52 -3.76 5.01 6.97
C ASN A 52 -4.73 5.40 8.09
N PRO A 53 -5.05 4.45 8.98
CA PRO A 53 -5.96 4.72 10.08
C PRO A 53 -5.36 5.79 11.01
N PRO A 54 -6.16 6.72 11.54
CA PRO A 54 -5.73 7.55 12.66
C PRO A 54 -5.38 6.61 13.84
N SER A 55 -4.24 6.87 14.50
CA SER A 55 -3.84 6.15 15.72
C SER A 55 -4.75 6.47 16.88
#